data_AF-A0A2K0SWP1-F1
#
_entry.id   AF-A0A2K0SWP1-F1
#
_cell.length_a   1.000
_cell.length_b   1.000
_cell.length_c   1.000
_cell.angle_alpha   90.00
_cell.angle_beta   90.00
_cell.angle_gamma   90.00
#
_symmetry.space_group_name_H-M   'P 1'
#
loop_
_entity.id
_entity.type
_entity.pdbx_description
1 polymer ?
#
loop_
_entity_poly.entity_id
_entity_poly.type
_entity_poly.pdbx_seq_one_letter_code
_entity_poly.pdbx_strand_id
1 'polypeptide(L)'
;MATPPPSPVPQPPRPLPPSTEERHLYYYHFLADGRPLLVARTSTFVFENPLKPEAIMYPIPIYYTRSTPLKDAWADERSGLMSQVMDAIEEVGVFDSIEPSHFYMNQGTPETLVISIPPKSMSWNRAIVLALRCKAMMEECGIHNVHCEIRESVYDAYFF
;
A
#
# COMPACT_ATOMS: atom_id res chain seq x y z
N MET A 1 17.16 -24.73 41.20
CA MET A 1 16.63 -23.41 40.77
C MET A 1 16.25 -23.55 39.31
N ALA A 2 14.97 -23.34 38.97
CA ALA A 2 14.52 -23.36 37.58
C ALA A 2 14.89 -22.05 36.90
N THR A 3 15.43 -22.13 35.69
CA THR A 3 15.71 -20.97 34.83
C THR A 3 14.40 -20.25 34.48
N PRO A 4 14.34 -18.90 34.56
CA PRO A 4 13.16 -18.17 34.13
C PRO A 4 12.94 -18.37 32.62
N PRO A 5 11.68 -18.39 32.16
CA PRO A 5 11.38 -18.49 30.74
C PRO A 5 12.00 -17.31 29.98
N PRO A 6 12.49 -17.53 28.74
CA PRO A 6 13.03 -16.46 27.93
C PRO A 6 11.97 -15.37 27.73
N SER A 7 12.37 -14.11 27.94
CA SER A 7 11.51 -12.95 27.69
C SER A 7 10.94 -13.01 26.27
N PRO A 8 9.66 -12.64 26.04
CA PRO A 8 9.09 -12.63 24.71
C PRO A 8 9.93 -11.75 23.79
N VAL A 9 10.38 -12.31 22.67
CA VAL A 9 11.04 -11.51 21.62
C VAL A 9 10.05 -10.45 21.14
N PRO A 10 10.43 -9.16 21.07
CA PRO A 10 9.57 -8.12 20.52
C PRO A 10 9.15 -8.52 19.11
N GLN A 11 7.84 -8.75 18.91
CA GLN A 11 7.32 -9.01 17.58
C GLN A 11 7.48 -7.75 16.74
N PRO A 12 7.87 -7.86 15.45
CA PRO A 12 7.89 -6.70 14.58
C PRO A 12 6.49 -6.07 14.57
N PRO A 13 6.41 -4.72 14.58
CA PRO A 13 5.13 -4.03 14.62
C PRO A 13 4.28 -4.45 13.43
N ARG A 14 3.07 -4.91 13.71
CA ARG A 14 2.11 -5.35 12.69
C ARG A 14 1.33 -4.15 12.16
N PRO A 15 1.04 -4.08 10.86
CA PRO A 15 0.16 -3.05 10.32
C PRO A 15 -1.23 -3.16 10.95
N LEU A 16 -1.79 -2.02 11.31
CA LEU A 16 -3.14 -1.90 11.85
C LEU A 16 -4.15 -1.59 10.72
N PRO A 17 -5.44 -1.88 10.91
CA PRO A 17 -6.47 -1.39 10.00
C PRO A 17 -6.44 0.14 9.94
N PRO A 18 -6.56 0.74 8.73
CA PRO A 18 -6.70 2.19 8.60
C PRO A 18 -7.90 2.70 9.40
N SER A 19 -7.73 3.85 10.05
CA SER A 19 -8.87 4.54 10.68
C SER A 19 -9.86 5.02 9.62
N THR A 20 -11.08 5.37 10.01
CA THR A 20 -12.05 5.96 9.09
C THR A 20 -11.50 7.23 8.45
N GLU A 21 -10.87 8.10 9.24
CA GLU A 21 -10.27 9.34 8.74
C GLU A 21 -9.18 9.04 7.71
N GLU A 22 -8.24 8.18 8.07
CA GLU A 22 -7.16 7.77 7.18
C GLU A 22 -7.70 7.20 5.88
N ARG A 23 -8.64 6.24 5.96
CA ARG A 23 -9.21 5.59 4.77
C ARG A 23 -9.70 6.60 3.73
N HIS A 24 -10.25 7.72 4.16
CA HIS A 24 -10.83 8.75 3.28
C HIS A 24 -9.84 9.86 2.93
N LEU A 25 -8.85 10.13 3.79
CA LEU A 25 -7.95 11.26 3.64
C LEU A 25 -6.56 10.89 3.09
N TYR A 26 -6.18 9.61 3.12
CA TYR A 26 -4.87 9.14 2.68
C TYR A 26 -4.53 9.59 1.25
N TYR A 27 -5.50 9.45 0.33
CA TYR A 27 -5.37 9.87 -1.06
C TYR A 27 -6.07 11.20 -1.36
N TYR A 28 -6.48 11.98 -0.36
CA TYR A 28 -7.25 13.22 -0.58
C TYR A 28 -6.45 14.26 -1.41
N HIS A 29 -5.12 14.18 -1.40
CA HIS A 29 -4.24 15.03 -2.21
C HIS A 29 -4.17 14.65 -3.70
N PHE A 30 -4.66 13.47 -4.08
CA PHE A 30 -4.62 13.00 -5.46
C PHE A 30 -5.80 13.61 -6.21
N LEU A 31 -5.50 14.40 -7.25
CA LEU A 31 -6.46 15.14 -8.08
C LEU A 31 -7.39 14.24 -8.95
N ALA A 32 -7.54 12.96 -8.62
CA ALA A 32 -8.40 12.05 -9.34
C ALA A 32 -9.85 12.15 -8.80
N ASP A 33 -10.81 12.22 -9.72
CA ASP A 33 -12.24 12.58 -9.56
C ASP A 33 -13.10 11.71 -8.62
N GLY A 34 -12.52 10.95 -7.70
CA GLY A 34 -13.31 10.28 -6.67
C GLY A 34 -12.57 9.67 -5.49
N ARG A 35 -11.35 10.18 -5.18
CA ARG A 35 -10.60 9.90 -3.94
C ARG A 35 -10.63 8.42 -3.53
N PRO A 36 -9.72 7.60 -4.08
CA PRO A 36 -9.58 6.21 -3.71
C PRO A 36 -9.58 6.01 -2.19
N LEU A 37 -10.24 4.96 -1.71
CA LEU A 37 -10.27 4.64 -0.28
C LEU A 37 -9.17 3.63 0.06
N LEU A 38 -8.33 3.95 1.04
CA LEU A 38 -7.32 3.01 1.51
C LEU A 38 -7.98 1.82 2.23
N VAL A 39 -7.70 0.60 1.77
CA VAL A 39 -8.19 -0.63 2.39
C VAL A 39 -7.14 -1.21 3.32
N ALA A 40 -5.90 -1.34 2.86
CA ALA A 40 -4.79 -1.87 3.65
C ALA A 40 -3.45 -1.28 3.21
N ARG A 41 -2.48 -1.25 4.11
CA ARG A 41 -1.08 -0.92 3.83
C ARG A 41 -0.15 -1.77 4.66
N THR A 42 1.05 -2.05 4.15
CA THR A 42 2.08 -2.76 4.91
C THR A 42 2.97 -1.84 5.74
N SER A 43 2.91 -0.52 5.50
CA SER A 43 3.58 0.44 6.37
C SER A 43 2.92 0.51 7.75
N THR A 44 3.74 0.62 8.78
CA THR A 44 3.31 0.87 10.16
C THR A 44 3.15 2.35 10.46
N PHE A 45 3.60 3.23 9.56
CA PHE A 45 3.34 4.67 9.64
C PHE A 45 1.85 4.89 9.49
N VAL A 46 1.20 5.50 10.49
CA VAL A 46 -0.21 5.90 10.42
C VAL A 46 -0.32 7.30 9.84
N PHE A 47 -1.12 7.45 8.78
CA PHE A 47 -1.46 8.77 8.28
C PHE A 47 -2.27 9.51 9.34
N GLU A 48 -1.68 10.60 9.81
CA GLU A 48 -2.35 11.60 10.62
C GLU A 48 -2.59 12.79 9.72
N ASN A 49 -3.83 13.29 9.69
CA ASN A 49 -4.14 14.49 8.95
C ASN A 49 -3.25 15.63 9.48
N PRO A 50 -2.31 16.16 8.67
CA PRO A 50 -1.36 17.18 9.14
C PRO A 50 -2.05 18.52 9.45
N LEU A 51 -3.32 18.64 9.09
CA LEU A 51 -4.12 19.84 9.17
C LEU A 51 -5.30 19.59 10.12
N LYS A 52 -5.27 20.28 11.27
CA LYS A 52 -6.44 20.48 12.13
C LYS A 52 -7.63 21.01 11.29
N PRO A 53 -8.89 20.89 11.77
CA PRO A 53 -10.11 21.03 10.97
C PRO A 53 -10.23 22.25 10.03
N GLU A 54 -9.44 23.30 10.21
CA GLU A 54 -9.53 24.54 9.43
C GLU A 54 -8.40 24.78 8.40
N ALA A 55 -7.41 23.89 8.23
CA ALA A 55 -6.25 24.21 7.41
C ALA A 55 -6.32 23.65 5.97
N ILE A 56 -5.89 24.48 5.01
CA ILE A 56 -5.95 24.21 3.56
C ILE A 56 -4.92 23.14 3.20
N MET A 57 -5.38 22.10 2.53
CA MET A 57 -4.53 20.99 2.17
C MET A 57 -3.81 21.22 0.84
N TYR A 58 -2.48 21.28 0.89
CA TYR A 58 -1.62 21.33 -0.31
C TYR A 58 -1.40 19.92 -0.86
N PRO A 59 -1.48 19.68 -2.18
CA PRO A 59 -1.23 18.37 -2.77
C PRO A 59 0.15 17.81 -2.39
N ILE A 60 0.23 16.54 -1.97
CA ILE A 60 1.51 15.82 -1.93
C ILE A 60 2.01 15.70 -3.37
N PRO A 61 3.18 16.26 -3.72
CA PRO A 61 3.71 16.14 -5.06
C PRO A 61 4.08 14.68 -5.35
N ILE A 62 3.46 14.11 -6.38
CA ILE A 62 3.88 12.82 -6.94
C ILE A 62 5.10 13.09 -7.82
N TYR A 63 6.25 12.55 -7.42
CA TYR A 63 7.41 12.53 -8.30
C TYR A 63 7.41 11.23 -9.08
N TYR A 64 7.15 11.33 -10.39
CA TYR A 64 7.44 10.26 -11.32
C TYR A 64 8.96 10.18 -11.53
N THR A 65 9.68 9.58 -10.60
CA THR A 65 11.08 9.18 -10.83
C THR A 65 11.13 8.20 -12.00
N ARG A 66 12.05 8.44 -12.95
CA ARG A 66 12.13 7.67 -14.21
C ARG A 66 12.50 6.20 -13.99
N SER A 67 13.30 5.89 -12.97
CA SER A 67 13.69 4.53 -12.60
C SER A 67 13.85 4.48 -11.09
N THR A 68 13.37 3.38 -10.52
CA THR A 68 13.51 3.01 -9.10
C THR A 68 13.66 1.48 -9.06
N PRO A 69 14.33 0.90 -8.06
CA PRO A 69 14.51 -0.56 -7.96
C PRO A 69 13.24 -1.38 -8.20
N LEU A 70 12.09 -0.95 -7.65
CA LEU A 70 10.80 -1.59 -7.89
C LEU A 70 10.32 -1.45 -9.33
N LYS A 71 10.41 -0.25 -9.92
CA LYS A 71 10.01 -0.04 -11.33
C LYS A 71 10.88 -0.86 -12.28
N ASP A 72 12.18 -0.91 -12.02
CA ASP A 72 13.14 -1.64 -12.86
C ASP A 72 12.92 -3.14 -12.74
N ALA A 73 12.74 -3.66 -11.53
CA ALA A 73 12.39 -5.07 -11.31
C ALA A 73 11.02 -5.42 -11.91
N TRP A 74 10.03 -4.54 -11.78
CA TRP A 74 8.69 -4.76 -12.33
C TRP A 74 8.69 -4.86 -13.87
N ALA A 75 9.54 -4.08 -14.54
CA ALA A 75 9.67 -4.07 -15.99
C ALA A 75 10.62 -5.17 -16.53
N ASP A 76 11.52 -5.70 -15.71
CA ASP A 76 12.45 -6.77 -16.09
C ASP A 76 11.78 -8.14 -15.96
N GLU A 77 11.46 -8.79 -17.09
CA GLU A 77 10.90 -10.14 -17.13
C GLU A 77 11.76 -11.16 -16.38
N ARG A 78 13.09 -10.95 -16.29
CA ARG A 78 13.99 -11.87 -15.58
C ARG A 78 13.83 -11.83 -14.07
N SER A 79 13.27 -10.76 -13.53
CA SER A 79 12.98 -10.68 -12.09
C SER A 79 11.86 -11.63 -11.68
N GLY A 80 10.95 -11.95 -12.62
CA GLY A 80 9.72 -12.68 -12.34
C GLY A 80 8.75 -11.98 -11.39
N LEU A 81 9.03 -10.74 -10.95
CA LEU A 81 8.27 -10.05 -9.90
C LEU A 81 6.83 -9.79 -10.33
N MET A 82 6.64 -9.25 -11.54
CA MET A 82 5.30 -8.99 -12.08
C MET A 82 4.47 -10.27 -12.13
N SER A 83 5.03 -11.37 -12.67
CA SER A 83 4.31 -12.65 -12.76
C SER A 83 3.90 -13.17 -11.39
N GLN A 84 4.82 -13.19 -10.42
CA GLN A 84 4.55 -13.69 -9.07
C GLN A 84 3.48 -12.88 -8.35
N VAL A 85 3.50 -11.55 -8.52
CA VAL A 85 2.49 -10.66 -7.94
C VAL A 85 1.13 -10.88 -8.62
N MET A 86 1.09 -11.02 -9.94
CA MET A 86 -0.14 -11.29 -10.68
C MET A 86 -0.77 -12.61 -10.25
N ASP A 87 0.00 -13.69 -10.18
CA ASP A 87 -0.47 -15.01 -9.73
C ASP A 87 -1.07 -14.93 -8.32
N ALA A 88 -0.41 -14.23 -7.40
CA ALA A 88 -0.88 -14.07 -6.03
C ALA A 88 -2.17 -13.25 -5.90
N ILE A 89 -2.40 -12.30 -6.81
CA ILE A 89 -3.61 -11.48 -6.83
C ILE A 89 -4.78 -12.27 -7.43
N GLU A 90 -4.54 -13.00 -8.54
CA GLU A 90 -5.55 -13.86 -9.18
C GLU A 90 -6.10 -14.93 -8.23
N GLU A 91 -5.26 -15.49 -7.36
CA GLU A 91 -5.69 -16.43 -6.32
C GLU A 91 -6.71 -15.83 -5.32
N VAL A 92 -6.68 -14.51 -5.11
CA VAL A 92 -7.43 -13.84 -4.04
C VAL A 92 -8.66 -13.11 -4.56
N GLY A 93 -8.71 -12.70 -5.84
CA GLY A 93 -9.93 -12.19 -6.47
C GLY A 93 -9.71 -11.13 -7.55
N VAL A 94 -10.65 -10.19 -7.64
CA VAL A 94 -10.71 -9.15 -8.68
C VAL A 94 -9.86 -7.95 -8.32
N PHE A 95 -9.15 -7.40 -9.30
CA PHE A 95 -8.42 -6.13 -9.22
C PHE A 95 -8.68 -5.31 -10.49
N ASP A 96 -8.52 -3.99 -10.38
CA ASP A 96 -8.67 -3.05 -11.50
C ASP A 96 -7.31 -2.61 -12.06
N SER A 97 -6.32 -2.41 -11.18
CA SER A 97 -4.97 -2.03 -11.61
C SER A 97 -3.91 -2.39 -10.58
N ILE A 98 -2.68 -2.54 -11.05
CA ILE A 98 -1.49 -2.77 -10.22
C ILE A 98 -0.37 -1.90 -10.78
N GLU A 99 0.23 -1.06 -9.95
CA GLU A 99 1.27 -0.13 -10.40
C GLU A 99 2.35 0.10 -9.33
N PRO A 100 3.65 0.01 -9.70
CA PRO A 100 4.72 0.57 -8.90
C PRO A 100 4.60 2.08 -8.78
N SER A 101 4.45 2.57 -7.57
CA SER A 101 4.36 3.98 -7.23
C SER A 101 5.48 4.40 -6.27
N HIS A 102 5.65 5.70 -6.15
CA HIS A 102 6.62 6.32 -5.26
C HIS A 102 5.95 7.51 -4.59
N PHE A 103 5.56 7.34 -3.32
CA PHE A 103 4.84 8.36 -2.56
C PHE A 103 5.80 9.10 -1.63
N TYR A 104 5.69 10.43 -1.60
CA TYR A 104 6.35 11.22 -0.57
C TYR A 104 5.49 11.20 0.69
N MET A 105 5.92 10.46 1.70
CA MET A 105 5.35 10.56 3.04
C MET A 105 6.32 11.34 3.92
N ASN A 106 5.81 12.03 4.95
CA ASN A 106 6.60 12.89 5.84
C ASN A 106 7.84 12.22 6.48
N GLN A 107 7.95 10.88 6.44
CA GLN A 107 9.06 10.10 6.98
C GLN A 107 9.99 9.47 5.91
N GLY A 108 9.77 9.75 4.63
CA GLY A 108 10.60 9.27 3.53
C GLY A 108 9.82 8.95 2.26
N THR A 109 10.51 8.36 1.28
CA THR A 109 9.94 7.97 0.00
C THR A 109 10.08 6.46 -0.22
N PRO A 110 9.31 5.62 0.51
CA PRO A 110 9.34 4.19 0.26
C PRO A 110 8.74 3.90 -1.13
N GLU A 111 9.37 2.97 -1.83
CA GLU A 111 8.78 2.42 -3.05
C GLU A 111 7.52 1.66 -2.68
N THR A 112 6.42 1.87 -3.39
CA THR A 112 5.12 1.34 -2.98
C THR A 112 4.43 0.69 -4.16
N LEU A 113 4.16 -0.60 -4.08
CA LEU A 113 3.26 -1.26 -5.02
C LEU A 113 1.81 -0.95 -4.65
N VAL A 114 1.06 -0.35 -5.56
CA VAL A 114 -0.35 0.02 -5.36
C VAL A 114 -1.22 -0.94 -6.13
N ILE A 115 -2.16 -1.57 -5.44
CA ILE A 115 -3.17 -2.46 -6.02
C ILE A 115 -4.53 -1.77 -5.85
N SER A 116 -5.19 -1.48 -6.97
CA SER A 116 -6.55 -0.94 -6.96
C SER A 116 -7.55 -2.08 -7.16
N ILE A 117 -8.60 -2.11 -6.34
CA ILE A 117 -9.64 -3.15 -6.38
C ILE A 117 -11.03 -2.51 -6.50
N PRO A 118 -12.04 -3.22 -7.01
CA PRO A 118 -13.39 -2.69 -7.05
C PRO A 118 -13.91 -2.32 -5.65
N PRO A 119 -14.75 -1.27 -5.51
CA PRO A 119 -15.30 -0.88 -4.22
C PRO A 119 -15.95 -2.03 -3.47
N LYS A 120 -15.66 -2.16 -2.17
CA LYS A 120 -16.20 -3.16 -1.24
C LYS A 120 -15.93 -4.62 -1.64
N SER A 121 -15.03 -4.87 -2.59
CA SER A 121 -14.70 -6.24 -3.03
C SER A 121 -13.84 -7.02 -2.04
N MET A 122 -13.13 -6.34 -1.14
CA MET A 122 -12.21 -6.98 -0.19
C MET A 122 -12.25 -6.33 1.20
N SER A 123 -12.25 -7.17 2.24
CA SER A 123 -12.11 -6.73 3.63
C SER A 123 -10.65 -6.49 4.01
N TRP A 124 -10.41 -5.67 5.04
CA TRP A 124 -9.06 -5.40 5.54
C TRP A 124 -8.27 -6.69 5.85
N ASN A 125 -8.89 -7.67 6.52
CA ASN A 125 -8.22 -8.93 6.88
C ASN A 125 -7.69 -9.70 5.65
N ARG A 126 -8.43 -9.68 4.53
CA ARG A 126 -7.98 -10.31 3.28
C ARG A 126 -6.94 -9.45 2.59
N ALA A 127 -7.18 -8.15 2.54
CA ALA A 127 -6.29 -7.18 1.90
C ALA A 127 -4.90 -7.15 2.55
N ILE A 128 -4.81 -7.15 3.88
CA ILE A 128 -3.50 -7.07 4.55
C ILE A 128 -2.66 -8.34 4.32
N VAL A 129 -3.29 -9.52 4.23
CA VAL A 129 -2.60 -10.77 3.90
C VAL A 129 -2.01 -10.71 2.49
N LEU A 130 -2.80 -10.24 1.51
CA LEU A 130 -2.32 -10.05 0.14
C LEU A 130 -1.18 -9.02 0.08
N ALA A 131 -1.36 -7.87 0.71
CA ALA A 131 -0.36 -6.80 0.70
C ALA A 131 0.98 -7.24 1.32
N LEU A 132 0.93 -7.99 2.44
CA LEU A 132 2.13 -8.55 3.06
C LEU A 132 2.81 -9.60 2.18
N ARG A 133 2.04 -10.44 1.48
CA ARG A 133 2.58 -11.42 0.52
C ARG A 133 3.28 -10.72 -0.65
N CYS A 134 2.66 -9.69 -1.23
CA CYS A 134 3.28 -8.90 -2.30
C CYS A 134 4.55 -8.19 -1.80
N LYS A 135 4.54 -7.67 -0.57
CA LYS A 135 5.72 -7.07 0.06
C LYS A 135 6.87 -8.08 0.16
N ALA A 136 6.59 -9.30 0.62
CA ALA A 136 7.61 -10.34 0.74
C ALA A 136 8.24 -10.68 -0.63
N MET A 137 7.45 -10.77 -1.70
CA MET A 137 7.98 -11.00 -3.06
C MET A 137 8.94 -9.90 -3.50
N MET A 138 8.61 -8.63 -3.21
CA MET A 138 9.51 -7.51 -3.51
C MET A 138 10.80 -7.58 -2.69
N GLU A 139 10.72 -7.96 -1.41
CA GLU A 139 11.88 -8.15 -0.54
C GLU A 139 12.76 -9.34 -0.99
N GLU A 140 12.15 -10.42 -1.48
CA GLU A 140 12.84 -11.59 -2.05
C GLU A 140 13.59 -11.24 -3.36
N CYS A 141 13.08 -10.28 -4.12
CA CYS A 141 13.80 -9.66 -5.24
C CYS A 141 14.92 -8.70 -4.82
N GLY A 142 15.17 -8.53 -3.52
CA GLY A 142 16.23 -7.66 -2.99
C GLY A 142 15.83 -6.20 -2.78
N ILE A 143 14.53 -5.88 -2.79
CA ILE A 143 14.01 -4.53 -2.60
C ILE A 143 13.56 -4.37 -1.15
N HIS A 144 14.36 -3.68 -0.31
CA HIS A 144 14.15 -3.68 1.15
C HIS A 144 13.45 -2.44 1.73
N ASN A 145 13.33 -1.34 0.97
CA ASN A 145 12.59 -0.14 1.39
C ASN A 145 11.26 -0.02 0.61
N VAL A 146 10.44 -1.06 0.74
CA VAL A 146 9.25 -1.24 -0.08
C VAL A 146 7.98 -1.50 0.74
N HIS A 147 6.87 -0.96 0.27
CA HIS A 147 5.54 -1.15 0.82
C HIS A 147 4.57 -1.63 -0.25
N CYS A 148 3.43 -2.13 0.22
CA CYS A 148 2.33 -2.49 -0.63
C CYS A 148 1.05 -1.89 -0.02
N GLU A 149 0.25 -1.26 -0.88
CA GLU A 149 -1.01 -0.63 -0.52
C GLU A 149 -2.13 -1.21 -1.38
N ILE A 150 -3.27 -1.43 -0.76
CA ILE A 150 -4.50 -1.82 -1.43
C ILE A 150 -5.52 -0.72 -1.23
N ARG A 151 -6.09 -0.24 -2.33
CA ARG A 151 -7.10 0.83 -2.33
C ARG A 151 -8.30 0.44 -3.18
N GLU A 152 -9.47 0.97 -2.85
CA GLU A 152 -10.63 0.90 -3.72
C GLU A 152 -10.43 1.83 -4.92
N SER A 153 -10.72 1.34 -6.12
CA SER A 153 -10.76 2.15 -7.33
C SER A 153 -11.92 3.14 -7.28
N VAL A 154 -11.76 4.22 -8.04
CA VAL A 154 -12.84 5.16 -8.28
C VAL A 154 -13.60 4.63 -9.49
N TYR A 155 -14.72 3.95 -9.27
CA TYR A 155 -15.76 3.86 -10.28
C TYR A 155 -16.73 5.02 -10.05
N ASP A 156 -16.86 5.87 -11.07
CA ASP A 156 -17.85 6.96 -11.10
C ASP A 156 -19.22 6.44 -10.68
N ALA A 157 -19.66 6.80 -9.47
CA ALA A 157 -21.02 6.52 -9.00
C ALA A 157 -22.05 7.50 -9.60
N TYR A 158 -21.72 8.20 -10.69
CA TYR A 158 -22.51 9.29 -11.27
C TYR A 158 -22.83 9.17 -12.77
N PHE A 159 -22.74 7.99 -13.38
CA PHE A 159 -23.35 7.75 -14.69
C PHE A 159 -24.46 6.70 -14.63
N PHE A 160 -25.64 7.14 -14.19
CA PHE A 160 -26.95 6.65 -14.64
C PHE A 160 -27.92 7.84 -14.75
#